data_AF-A0A849H1Q6-F1
#
_entry.id   AF-A0A849H1Q6-F1
#
_cell.length_a   1.000
_cell.length_b   1.000
_cell.length_c   1.000
_cell.angle_alpha   90.00
_cell.angle_beta   90.00
_cell.angle_gamma   90.00
#
_symmetry.space_group_name_H-M   'P 1'
#
loop_
_entity.id
_entity.type
_entity.pdbx_description
1 polymer ?
#
loop_
_entity_poly.entity_id
_entity_poly.type
_entity_poly.pdbx_seq_one_letter_code
_entity_poly.pdbx_strand_id
1 'polypeptide(L)'
;PTGGRRWLFALFFFFVGAYGGFIQAGVGFIVLAVTTAGGLNLVRGNAVKIPLILAFTAVALALFAWSGKVDWAMGLSLAGGNLLGALLGVRLQVLKGHEWVRNVVTVTIVLFAVRLLLSG
;
A
#
# COMPACT_ATOMS: atom_id res chain seq x y z
N PRO A 1 17.59 19.74 -7.09
CA PRO A 1 17.17 19.54 -8.49
C PRO A 1 16.51 20.80 -9.08
N THR A 2 16.95 21.17 -10.28
CA THR A 2 16.58 22.33 -11.11
C THR A 2 15.07 22.55 -11.22
N GLY A 3 14.65 23.82 -11.23
CA GLY A 3 13.26 24.26 -10.98
C GLY A 3 12.17 23.60 -11.85
N GLY A 4 12.46 23.23 -13.09
CA GLY A 4 11.49 22.57 -13.99
C GLY A 4 11.12 21.13 -13.56
N ARG A 5 12.04 20.39 -12.94
CA ARG A 5 11.80 19.00 -12.53
C ARG A 5 10.89 18.91 -11.30
N ARG A 6 10.86 19.96 -10.47
CA ARG A 6 10.03 20.03 -9.25
C ARG A 6 8.53 20.08 -9.55
N TRP A 7 8.14 20.83 -10.58
CA TRP A 7 6.74 20.90 -11.03
C TRP A 7 6.25 19.58 -11.60
N LEU A 8 7.11 18.87 -12.34
CA LEU A 8 6.80 17.54 -12.85
C LEU A 8 6.57 16.54 -11.71
N PHE A 9 7.43 16.57 -10.68
CA PHE A 9 7.25 15.75 -9.48
C PHE A 9 5.97 16.11 -8.72
N ALA A 10 5.67 17.40 -8.54
CA ALA A 10 4.45 17.85 -7.87
C ALA A 10 3.19 17.35 -8.58
N LEU A 11 3.15 17.45 -9.91
CA LEU A 11 2.05 16.95 -10.73
C LEU A 11 1.92 15.42 -10.60
N PHE A 12 3.03 14.70 -10.61
CA PHE A 12 3.03 13.24 -10.43
C PHE A 12 2.51 12.84 -9.04
N PHE A 13 2.94 13.53 -7.98
CA PHE A 13 2.46 13.30 -6.62
C PHE A 13 0.97 13.62 -6.47
N PHE A 14 0.44 14.61 -7.19
CA PHE A 14 -0.99 14.90 -7.23
C PHE A 14 -1.80 13.73 -7.82
N PHE A 15 -1.40 13.20 -8.98
CA PHE A 15 -2.06 12.04 -9.58
C PHE A 15 -1.92 10.78 -8.73
N VAL A 16 -0.76 10.57 -8.09
CA VAL A 16 -0.55 9.48 -7.14
C VAL A 16 -1.48 9.62 -5.93
N GLY A 17 -1.72 10.84 -5.43
CA GLY A 17 -2.68 11.11 -4.37
C GLY A 17 -4.12 10.81 -4.79
N ALA A 18 -4.53 11.26 -5.98
CA ALA A 18 -5.87 10.98 -6.52
C ALA A 18 -6.11 9.47 -6.76
N TYR A 19 -5.15 8.79 -7.40
CA TYR A 19 -5.20 7.33 -7.60
C TYR A 19 -5.14 6.58 -6.26
N GLY A 20 -4.32 7.07 -5.33
CA GLY A 20 -4.15 6.52 -3.99
C GLY A 20 -5.40 6.58 -3.14
N GLY A 21 -6.12 7.70 -3.17
CA GLY A 21 -7.35 7.88 -2.40
C GLY A 21 -8.55 7.12 -2.96
N PHE A 22 -8.54 6.72 -4.25
CA PHE A 22 -9.66 6.02 -4.88
C PHE A 22 -9.43 4.51 -5.00
N ILE A 23 -8.35 4.09 -5.67
CA ILE A 23 -8.08 2.67 -5.96
C ILE A 23 -7.21 2.03 -4.87
N GLN A 24 -6.26 2.80 -4.31
CA GLN A 24 -5.31 2.40 -3.26
C GLN A 24 -4.42 1.16 -3.58
N ALA A 25 -4.67 0.45 -4.69
CA ALA A 25 -3.93 -0.74 -5.11
C ALA A 25 -2.61 -0.35 -5.81
N GLY A 26 -1.49 -0.87 -5.30
CA GLY A 26 -0.17 -0.69 -5.92
C GLY A 26 0.48 0.69 -5.74
N VAL A 27 -0.21 1.66 -5.11
CA VAL A 27 0.26 3.04 -4.92
C VAL A 27 1.60 3.10 -4.17
N GLY A 28 1.77 2.23 -3.18
CA GLY A 28 3.04 2.13 -2.44
C GLY A 28 4.23 1.77 -3.33
N PHE A 29 4.03 0.93 -4.35
CA PHE A 29 5.10 0.59 -5.30
C PHE A 29 5.39 1.75 -6.24
N ILE A 30 4.37 2.50 -6.68
CA ILE A 30 4.53 3.68 -7.52
C ILE A 30 5.34 4.76 -6.77
N VAL A 31 5.02 5.04 -5.51
CA VAL A 31 5.76 6.01 -4.68
C VAL A 31 7.22 5.56 -4.48
N LEU A 32 7.44 4.26 -4.25
CA LEU A 32 8.81 3.72 -4.13
C LEU A 32 9.58 3.81 -5.45
N ALA A 33 8.95 3.54 -6.59
CA ALA A 33 9.58 3.66 -7.91
C ALA A 33 9.99 5.11 -8.21
N VAL A 34 9.11 6.09 -7.94
CA VAL A 34 9.37 7.52 -8.16
C VAL A 34 10.48 8.02 -7.23
N THR A 35 10.44 7.64 -5.95
CA THR A 35 11.47 8.05 -4.98
C THR A 35 12.83 7.42 -5.30
N THR A 36 12.85 6.15 -5.73
CA THR A 36 14.09 5.47 -6.17
C THR A 36 14.64 6.08 -7.45
N ALA A 37 13.79 6.41 -8.43
CA ALA A 37 14.19 7.13 -9.65
C ALA A 37 14.68 8.57 -9.36
N GLY A 38 14.28 9.15 -8.23
CA GLY A 38 14.76 10.43 -7.70
C GLY A 38 16.11 10.35 -6.96
N GLY A 39 16.71 9.16 -6.85
CA GLY A 39 17.98 8.93 -6.16
C GLY A 39 17.87 8.63 -4.66
N LEU A 40 16.67 8.37 -4.14
CA LEU A 40 16.49 7.95 -2.75
C LEU A 40 16.64 6.43 -2.63
N ASN A 41 17.42 5.97 -1.66
CA ASN A 41 17.46 4.56 -1.30
C ASN A 41 16.06 4.07 -0.88
N LEU A 42 15.74 2.78 -1.10
CA LEU A 42 14.45 2.18 -0.75
C LEU A 42 14.00 2.49 0.69
N VAL A 43 14.95 2.54 1.63
CA VAL A 43 14.67 2.90 3.04
C VAL A 43 14.17 4.35 3.16
N ARG A 44 14.83 5.31 2.50
CA ARG A 44 14.41 6.72 2.49
C ARG A 44 13.12 6.92 1.69
N GLY A 45 12.96 6.20 0.58
CA GLY A 45 11.72 6.20 -0.19
C GLY A 45 10.53 5.71 0.63
N ASN A 46 10.71 4.64 1.41
CA ASN A 46 9.67 4.12 2.30
C ASN A 46 9.36 5.11 3.43
N ALA A 47 10.38 5.77 4.00
CA ALA A 47 10.18 6.80 5.02
C ALA A 47 9.36 8.00 4.54
N VAL A 48 9.43 8.36 3.24
CA VAL A 48 8.57 9.38 2.63
C VAL A 48 7.19 8.82 2.28
N LYS A 49 7.14 7.58 1.78
CA LYS A 49 5.91 6.90 1.38
C LYS A 49 4.91 6.77 2.52
N ILE A 50 5.33 6.29 3.70
CA ILE A 50 4.42 6.00 4.80
C ILE A 50 3.61 7.24 5.26
N PRO A 51 4.23 8.38 5.59
CA PRO A 51 3.48 9.57 5.99
C PRO A 51 2.64 10.14 4.84
N LEU A 52 3.11 10.05 3.60
CA LEU A 52 2.34 10.46 2.43
C LEU A 52 1.05 9.63 2.29
N ILE A 53 1.17 8.30 2.38
CA ILE A 53 0.03 7.38 2.33
C ILE A 53 -0.93 7.63 3.48
N LEU A 54 -0.41 7.81 4.70
CA LEU A 54 -1.21 8.14 5.85
C LEU A 54 -2.03 9.42 5.63
N ALA A 55 -1.39 10.48 5.15
CA ALA A 55 -2.02 11.78 4.94
C ALA A 55 -3.16 11.71 3.92
N PHE A 56 -2.93 11.15 2.72
CA PHE A 56 -4.00 11.10 1.72
C PHE A 56 -5.10 10.10 2.13
N THR A 57 -4.77 9.00 2.81
CA THR A 57 -5.78 8.03 3.26
C THR A 57 -6.67 8.63 4.34
N ALA A 58 -6.13 9.47 5.23
CA ALA A 58 -6.91 10.21 6.21
C ALA A 58 -7.87 11.22 5.56
N VAL A 59 -7.39 11.95 4.55
CA VAL A 59 -8.24 12.86 3.76
C VAL A 59 -9.33 12.10 3.00
N ALA A 60 -8.97 10.98 2.35
CA ALA A 60 -9.93 10.12 1.65
C ALA A 60 -11.00 9.60 2.61
N LEU A 61 -10.61 9.08 3.78
CA LEU A 61 -11.53 8.61 4.81
C LEU A 61 -12.49 9.73 5.26
N ALA A 62 -11.98 10.93 5.51
CA ALA A 62 -12.81 12.08 5.90
C ALA A 62 -13.82 12.46 4.81
N LEU A 63 -13.39 12.47 3.53
CA LEU A 63 -14.27 12.78 2.40
C LEU A 63 -15.35 11.70 2.19
N PHE A 64 -14.99 10.42 2.29
CA PHE A 64 -15.95 9.33 2.18
C PHE A 64 -16.91 9.30 3.37
N ALA A 65 -16.44 9.62 4.57
CA ALA A 65 -17.26 9.73 5.77
C ALA A 65 -18.27 10.87 5.64
N TRP A 66 -17.83 12.04 5.13
CA TRP A 66 -18.74 13.16 4.86
C TRP A 66 -19.76 12.83 3.77
N SER A 67 -19.38 12.04 2.77
CA SER A 67 -20.28 11.57 1.71
C SER A 67 -21.27 10.49 2.16
N GLY A 68 -21.24 10.07 3.43
CA GLY A 68 -22.14 9.04 3.98
C GLY A 68 -21.91 7.64 3.43
N LYS A 69 -20.78 7.40 2.73
CA LYS A 69 -20.46 6.11 2.09
C LYS A 69 -19.56 5.20 2.93
N VAL A 70 -19.28 5.59 4.17
CA VAL A 70 -18.45 4.80 5.09
C VAL A 70 -19.34 3.94 5.95
N ASP A 71 -19.28 2.63 5.71
CA ASP A 71 -19.77 1.63 6.66
C ASP A 71 -18.74 1.49 7.78
N TRP A 72 -19.05 2.05 8.94
CA TRP A 72 -18.15 2.04 10.09
C TRP A 72 -17.96 0.65 10.68
N ALA A 73 -18.96 -0.24 10.58
CA ALA A 73 -18.85 -1.61 11.08
C ALA A 73 -17.88 -2.40 10.21
N MET A 74 -18.09 -2.40 8.89
CA MET A 74 -17.17 -3.06 7.96
C MET A 74 -15.78 -2.42 7.99
N GLY A 75 -15.70 -1.09 8.06
CA GLY A 75 -14.45 -0.34 8.12
C GLY A 75 -13.60 -0.68 9.36
N LEU A 76 -14.21 -0.74 10.54
CA LEU A 76 -13.51 -1.12 11.78
C LEU A 76 -13.09 -2.59 11.78
N SER A 77 -13.95 -3.50 11.29
CA SER A 77 -13.58 -4.91 11.12
C SER A 77 -12.40 -5.08 10.17
N LEU A 78 -12.39 -4.36 9.05
CA LEU A 78 -11.27 -4.33 8.10
C LEU A 78 -10.00 -3.75 8.73
N ALA A 79 -10.11 -2.65 9.48
CA ALA A 79 -8.97 -2.05 10.17
C ALA A 79 -8.37 -3.02 11.20
N GLY A 80 -9.22 -3.67 12.01
CA GLY A 80 -8.81 -4.68 12.98
C GLY A 80 -8.14 -5.88 12.31
N GLY A 81 -8.74 -6.43 11.25
CA GLY A 81 -8.17 -7.54 10.49
C GLY A 81 -6.81 -7.20 9.87
N ASN A 82 -6.68 -6.01 9.27
CA ASN A 82 -5.40 -5.55 8.70
C ASN A 82 -4.31 -5.40 9.76
N LEU A 83 -4.63 -4.82 10.92
CA LEU A 83 -3.68 -4.66 12.03
C LEU A 83 -3.22 -6.01 12.58
N LEU A 84 -4.16 -6.92 12.85
CA LEU A 84 -3.84 -8.26 13.34
C LEU A 84 -3.01 -9.05 12.33
N GLY A 85 -3.39 -9.04 11.06
CA GLY A 85 -2.65 -9.70 9.98
C GLY A 85 -1.23 -9.15 9.82
N ALA A 86 -1.05 -7.83 9.89
CA ALA A 86 0.26 -7.19 9.82
C ALA A 86 1.15 -7.57 11.01
N LEU A 87 0.61 -7.55 12.24
CA LEU A 87 1.35 -7.92 13.44
C LEU A 87 1.77 -9.40 13.42
N LEU A 88 0.85 -10.30 13.07
CA LEU A 88 1.13 -11.73 12.96
C LEU A 88 2.14 -12.00 11.84
N GLY A 89 1.99 -11.36 10.68
CA GLY A 89 2.92 -11.50 9.55
C GLY A 89 4.35 -11.11 9.91
N VAL A 90 4.54 -9.95 10.55
CA VAL A 90 5.86 -9.49 11.00
C VAL A 90 6.43 -10.43 12.08
N ARG A 91 5.62 -10.84 13.06
CA ARG A 91 6.08 -11.78 14.10
C ARG A 91 6.50 -13.13 13.51
N LEU A 92 5.72 -13.68 12.59
CA LEU A 92 6.05 -14.94 11.91
C LEU A 92 7.32 -14.81 11.07
N GLN A 93 7.51 -13.69 10.38
CA GLN A 93 8.72 -13.43 9.60
C GLN A 93 9.97 -13.39 10.47
N VAL A 94 9.89 -12.78 11.66
CA VAL A 94 11.00 -12.73 12.62
C VAL A 94 11.25 -14.10 13.27
N LEU A 95 10.20 -14.83 13.65
CA LEU A 95 10.31 -16.11 14.37
C LEU A 95 10.73 -17.29 13.49
N LYS A 96 10.22 -17.39 12.26
CA LYS A 96 10.45 -18.54 11.37
C LYS A 96 11.40 -18.27 10.21
N GLY A 97 11.88 -17.03 10.09
CA GLY A 97 12.81 -16.63 9.05
C GLY A 97 12.17 -16.40 7.68
N HIS A 98 12.96 -15.82 6.79
CA HIS A 98 12.50 -15.31 5.49
C HIS A 98 12.06 -16.41 4.52
N GLU A 99 12.71 -17.58 4.56
CA GLU A 99 12.38 -18.73 3.68
C GLU A 99 11.02 -19.33 3.99
N TRP A 100 10.65 -19.45 5.27
CA TRP A 100 9.35 -20.01 5.65
C TRP A 100 8.20 -19.15 5.11
N VAL A 101 8.29 -17.83 5.28
CA VAL A 101 7.29 -16.88 4.75
C VAL A 101 7.22 -16.95 3.22
N ARG A 102 8.37 -17.01 2.55
CA ARG A 102 8.44 -17.12 1.09
C ARG A 102 7.73 -18.38 0.58
N ASN A 103 7.95 -19.52 1.23
CA ASN A 103 7.32 -20.78 0.86
C ASN A 103 5.80 -20.72 1.05
N VAL A 104 5.33 -20.20 2.19
CA VAL A 104 3.89 -20.01 2.45
C VAL A 104 3.24 -19.14 1.37
N VAL A 105 3.83 -17.98 1.09
CA VAL A 105 3.32 -17.06 0.06
C VAL A 105 3.30 -17.71 -1.32
N THR A 106 4.36 -18.46 -1.66
CA THR A 106 4.46 -19.16 -2.95
C THR A 106 3.35 -20.19 -3.10
N VAL A 107 3.12 -21.01 -2.07
CA VAL A 107 2.04 -22.00 -2.06
C VAL A 107 0.67 -21.32 -2.19
N THR A 108 0.44 -20.22 -1.46
CA THR A 108 -0.82 -19.46 -1.55
C THR A 108 -1.07 -18.91 -2.96
N ILE A 109 -0.05 -18.36 -3.62
CA ILE A 109 -0.16 -17.83 -4.98
C ILE A 109 -0.47 -18.96 -5.98
N VAL A 110 0.24 -20.10 -5.89
CA VAL A 110 -0.01 -21.25 -6.76
C VAL A 110 -1.43 -21.78 -6.56
N LEU A 111 -1.89 -21.88 -5.31
CA LEU A 111 -3.23 -22.35 -5.00
C LEU A 111 -4.30 -21.41 -5.57
N PHE A 112 -4.14 -20.09 -5.44
CA PHE A 112 -5.04 -19.12 -6.06
C PHE A 112 -5.01 -19.17 -7.59
N ALA A 113 -3.84 -19.35 -8.19
CA ALA A 113 -3.71 -19.49 -9.65
C ALA A 113 -4.45 -20.73 -10.17
N VAL A 114 -4.29 -21.88 -9.49
CA VAL A 114 -5.01 -23.11 -9.82
C VAL A 114 -6.51 -22.93 -9.62
N ARG A 115 -6.94 -22.32 -8.52
CA ARG A 115 -8.36 -22.07 -8.26
C ARG A 115 -8.98 -21.18 -9.34
N LEU A 116 -8.28 -20.13 -9.76
CA LEU A 116 -8.71 -19.22 -10.82
C LEU A 116 -8.85 -19.95 -12.17
N LEU A 117 -7.91 -20.84 -12.50
CA LEU A 117 -7.94 -21.68 -13.70
C LEU A 117 -9.08 -22.70 -13.71
N LEU A 118 -9.46 -23.21 -12.54
CA LEU A 118 -10.57 -24.17 -12.40
C LEU A 118 -11.93 -23.48 -12.27
N SER A 119 -11.97 -22.19 -11.87
CA SER A 119 -13.20 -21.40 -11.75
C SER A 119 -13.48 -20.49 -12.94
N GLY A 120 -12.57 -20.43 -13.91
CA GLY A 120 -12.77 -19.77 -15.21
C GLY A 120 -13.24 -20.78 -16.24
#